data_AF-A0A924VEB5-F1
#
_entry.id   AF-A0A924VEB5-F1
#
_cell.length_a   1.000
_cell.length_b   1.000
_cell.length_c   1.000
_cell.angle_alpha   90.00
_cell.angle_beta   90.00
_cell.angle_gamma   90.00
#
_symmetry.space_group_name_H-M   'P 1'
#
loop_
_entity.id
_entity.type
_entity.pdbx_description
1 polymer ?
#
loop_
_entity_poly.entity_id
_entity_poly.type
_entity_poly.pdbx_seq_one_letter_code
_entity_poly.pdbx_strand_id
1 'polypeptide(L)'
;ELHAPEKADPDNHQAFTMCFAMDYQPGTNNIGEKPAEYEFWKNLVPEMTPAWPGKLLNLSYSNPKTLEKNPLGFNPDGSPTDPYLNLWNYRRILARDNFTTGAYSGDISTVNWPQNDYTLGNLIGVTKKEFEHHVNRARQLSLSLFHWLQTEAPRPDGKQGWPGLRLRKDIMGTEDGLAKYPYIREARRIKAHFTILEEHVGQANRVQVAGAEAGKKAANFYDSVGVGYYHIDLHPSSRRQNYIDFASLPFQIPLGAFLPKRMENLLPACKNIGTTHITNGCYRLHPVEWSIGESVGLLVVYALKNSLIPYQVREGKDMLAKFQDFIRSQGVETQWKS
;
A
#
# COMPACT_ATOMS: atom_id res chain seq x y z
N GLU A 1 2.53 16.09 -14.99
CA GLU A 1 1.46 15.09 -14.74
C GLU A 1 0.23 15.85 -14.26
N LEU A 2 -0.97 15.42 -14.62
CA LEU A 2 -2.21 16.17 -14.35
C LEU A 2 -2.45 16.39 -12.86
N HIS A 3 -2.09 15.42 -12.02
CA HIS A 3 -2.29 15.48 -10.57
C HIS A 3 -1.01 15.68 -9.76
N ALA A 4 0.14 15.91 -10.41
CA ALA A 4 1.36 16.24 -9.69
C ALA A 4 1.38 17.73 -9.28
N PRO A 5 1.96 18.06 -8.12
CA PRO A 5 2.18 19.46 -7.76
C PRO A 5 3.19 20.11 -8.72
N GLU A 6 3.09 21.43 -8.89
CA GLU A 6 4.03 22.20 -9.72
C GLU A 6 5.48 22.11 -9.22
N LYS A 7 5.67 22.02 -7.90
CA LYS A 7 6.97 21.89 -7.25
C LYS A 7 7.13 20.49 -6.68
N ALA A 8 8.24 19.83 -7.05
CA ALA A 8 8.60 18.54 -6.47
C ALA A 8 8.96 18.67 -4.99
N ASP A 9 8.49 17.71 -4.18
CA ASP A 9 8.84 17.56 -2.77
C ASP A 9 9.38 16.12 -2.54
N PRO A 10 10.71 15.93 -2.43
CA PRO A 10 11.31 14.62 -2.23
C PRO A 10 11.03 14.03 -0.83
N ASP A 11 10.52 14.82 0.09
CA ASP A 11 10.18 14.42 1.46
C ASP A 11 8.67 14.24 1.67
N ASN A 12 7.89 14.30 0.59
CA ASN A 12 6.48 13.94 0.57
C ASN A 12 6.31 12.43 0.35
N HIS A 13 6.06 11.69 1.44
CA HIS A 13 5.90 10.24 1.41
C HIS A 13 4.52 9.87 1.92
N GLN A 14 3.90 8.87 1.29
CA GLN A 14 2.67 8.26 1.80
C GLN A 14 2.89 7.72 3.22
N ALA A 15 1.82 7.71 4.00
CA ALA A 15 1.80 7.10 5.31
C ALA A 15 2.29 5.64 5.29
N PHE A 16 2.91 5.23 6.39
CA PHE A 16 3.23 3.83 6.67
C PHE A 16 2.43 3.35 7.88
N THR A 17 2.35 2.04 8.07
CA THR A 17 1.44 1.45 9.06
C THR A 17 2.17 0.40 9.89
N MET A 18 1.99 0.42 11.21
CA MET A 18 2.38 -0.69 12.08
C MET A 18 1.19 -1.63 12.22
N CYS A 19 1.12 -2.62 11.34
CA CYS A 19 0.00 -3.56 11.33
C CYS A 19 -0.02 -4.43 12.60
N PHE A 20 -1.18 -4.96 12.95
CA PHE A 20 -1.33 -5.97 14.00
C PHE A 20 -2.43 -6.96 13.65
N ALA A 21 -2.47 -8.10 14.34
CA ALA A 21 -3.56 -9.06 14.23
C ALA A 21 -4.32 -9.13 15.55
N MET A 22 -5.62 -9.34 15.48
CA MET A 22 -6.46 -9.51 16.66
C MET A 22 -7.51 -10.59 16.46
N ASP A 23 -7.88 -11.25 17.56
CA ASP A 23 -9.07 -12.08 17.67
C ASP A 23 -10.07 -11.46 18.68
N TYR A 24 -11.24 -12.07 18.78
CA TYR A 24 -12.30 -11.63 19.68
C TYR A 24 -12.81 -12.79 20.52
N GLN A 25 -12.83 -12.57 21.83
CA GLN A 25 -13.26 -13.54 22.84
C GLN A 25 -14.46 -12.96 23.62
N PRO A 26 -15.69 -13.21 23.16
CA PRO A 26 -16.89 -12.68 23.82
C PRO A 26 -16.94 -13.01 25.31
N GLY A 27 -17.30 -12.04 26.14
CA GLY A 27 -17.43 -12.21 27.60
C GLY A 27 -16.12 -12.16 28.40
N THR A 28 -14.97 -12.08 27.73
CA THR A 28 -13.67 -11.86 28.41
C THR A 28 -13.34 -10.38 28.51
N ASN A 29 -12.42 -10.04 29.44
CA ASN A 29 -11.82 -8.72 29.52
C ASN A 29 -10.32 -8.82 29.29
N ASN A 30 -9.90 -8.43 28.09
CA ASN A 30 -8.52 -8.42 27.62
C ASN A 30 -7.93 -6.99 27.56
N ILE A 31 -8.56 -6.01 28.23
CA ILE A 31 -8.05 -4.64 28.29
C ILE A 31 -6.75 -4.65 29.09
N GLY A 32 -5.65 -4.29 28.42
CA GLY A 32 -4.33 -4.14 29.03
C GLY A 32 -4.03 -2.71 29.47
N GLU A 33 -2.75 -2.43 29.71
CA GLU A 33 -2.27 -1.09 30.02
C GLU A 33 -2.60 -0.10 28.90
N LYS A 34 -2.99 1.11 29.31
CA LYS A 34 -3.26 2.21 28.38
C LYS A 34 -1.96 2.62 27.66
N PRO A 35 -1.94 2.71 26.32
CA PRO A 35 -0.75 3.15 25.58
C PRO A 35 -0.25 4.52 26.04
N ALA A 36 1.08 4.69 26.07
CA ALA A 36 1.71 5.90 26.61
C ALA A 36 1.23 7.19 25.92
N GLU A 37 0.96 7.12 24.61
CA GLU A 37 0.52 8.27 23.82
C GLU A 37 -1.00 8.28 23.52
N TYR A 38 -1.78 7.47 24.23
CA TYR A 38 -3.20 7.31 23.95
C TYR A 38 -3.97 8.64 23.95
N GLU A 39 -3.70 9.51 24.93
CA GLU A 39 -4.36 10.81 25.04
C GLU A 39 -4.08 11.73 23.85
N PHE A 40 -2.90 11.61 23.24
CA PHE A 40 -2.59 12.31 22.00
C PHE A 40 -3.37 11.71 20.83
N TRP A 41 -3.27 10.39 20.61
CA TRP A 41 -3.83 9.75 19.42
C TRP A 41 -5.36 9.76 19.40
N LYS A 42 -6.03 9.60 20.55
CA LYS A 42 -7.51 9.66 20.63
C LYS A 42 -8.09 11.06 20.35
N ASN A 43 -7.26 12.10 20.41
CA ASN A 43 -7.66 13.48 20.21
C ASN A 43 -7.13 14.08 18.91
N LEU A 44 -6.19 13.40 18.23
CA LEU A 44 -5.62 13.88 16.98
C LEU A 44 -6.69 14.04 15.90
N VAL A 45 -6.79 15.26 15.37
CA VAL A 45 -7.45 15.58 14.10
C VAL A 45 -6.32 15.85 13.10
N PRO A 46 -6.11 14.98 12.09
CA PRO A 46 -5.02 15.15 11.14
C PRO A 46 -5.09 16.50 10.39
N GLU A 47 -4.02 17.29 10.47
CA GLU A 47 -3.88 18.52 9.69
C GLU A 47 -3.53 18.17 8.24
N MET A 48 -4.54 18.09 7.38
CA MET A 48 -4.41 17.74 5.96
C MET A 48 -4.95 18.83 5.05
N THR A 49 -4.50 18.84 3.80
CA THR A 49 -5.01 19.67 2.70
C THR A 49 -5.30 18.75 1.50
N PRO A 50 -6.57 18.59 1.10
CA PRO A 50 -7.80 19.02 1.80
C PRO A 50 -7.98 18.37 3.19
N ALA A 51 -8.84 18.95 4.03
CA ALA A 51 -8.95 18.55 5.44
C ALA A 51 -9.42 17.09 5.64
N TRP A 52 -8.91 16.44 6.69
CA TRP A 52 -9.41 15.14 7.14
C TRP A 52 -10.71 15.31 7.94
N PRO A 53 -11.72 14.44 7.78
CA PRO A 53 -13.01 14.61 8.43
C PRO A 53 -13.01 14.18 9.91
N GLY A 54 -12.46 15.01 10.78
CA GLY A 54 -12.54 14.85 12.25
C GLY A 54 -11.39 14.08 12.87
N LYS A 55 -11.64 13.34 13.95
CA LYS A 55 -10.59 12.59 14.67
C LYS A 55 -10.06 11.42 13.85
N LEU A 56 -8.77 11.12 13.99
CA LEU A 56 -8.14 9.96 13.34
C LEU A 56 -8.73 8.64 13.86
N LEU A 57 -8.84 8.49 15.19
CA LEU A 57 -9.49 7.33 15.80
C LEU A 57 -11.00 7.53 15.80
N ASN A 58 -11.65 7.01 14.76
CA ASN A 58 -13.10 7.07 14.56
C ASN A 58 -13.56 5.92 13.64
N LEU A 59 -14.82 5.48 13.75
CA LEU A 59 -15.47 4.63 12.75
C LEU A 59 -15.92 5.44 11.52
N SER A 60 -15.03 6.29 11.03
CA SER A 60 -15.15 6.99 9.75
C SER A 60 -13.78 7.48 9.32
N TYR A 61 -13.61 7.76 8.03
CA TYR A 61 -12.37 8.34 7.48
C TYR A 61 -12.67 9.17 6.24
N SER A 62 -11.64 9.75 5.62
CA SER A 62 -11.78 10.47 4.35
C SER A 62 -12.00 9.49 3.20
N ASN A 63 -13.10 9.61 2.46
CA ASN A 63 -13.32 8.85 1.23
C ASN A 63 -12.14 9.13 0.27
N PRO A 64 -11.39 8.13 -0.22
CA PRO A 64 -10.18 8.39 -1.00
C PRO A 64 -10.41 9.22 -2.27
N LYS A 65 -11.62 9.17 -2.85
CA LYS A 65 -11.98 9.87 -4.09
C LYS A 65 -12.60 11.24 -3.85
N THR A 66 -13.55 11.33 -2.93
CA THR A 66 -14.32 12.58 -2.69
C THR A 66 -13.78 13.40 -1.53
N LEU A 67 -12.95 12.80 -0.68
CA LEU A 67 -12.40 13.34 0.57
C LEU A 67 -13.44 13.61 1.66
N GLU A 68 -14.72 13.43 1.37
CA GLU A 68 -15.83 13.54 2.32
C GLU A 68 -15.77 12.46 3.40
N LYS A 69 -16.50 12.67 4.50
CA LYS A 69 -16.60 11.70 5.59
C LYS A 69 -17.27 10.42 5.10
N ASN A 70 -16.56 9.30 5.16
CA ASN A 70 -17.06 7.96 4.88
C ASN A 70 -17.27 7.19 6.19
N PRO A 71 -18.52 6.96 6.65
CA PRO A 71 -18.79 6.17 7.85
C PRO A 71 -18.44 4.69 7.65
N LEU A 72 -18.01 4.06 8.74
CA LEU A 72 -17.62 2.65 8.81
C LEU A 72 -18.35 1.96 9.96
N GLY A 73 -18.38 0.63 9.91
CA GLY A 73 -18.82 -0.20 11.01
C GLY A 73 -17.67 -1.02 11.58
N PHE A 74 -17.85 -1.48 12.81
CA PHE A 74 -16.96 -2.45 13.43
C PHE A 74 -17.78 -3.36 14.35
N ASN A 75 -17.86 -4.63 13.99
CA ASN A 75 -18.36 -5.68 14.88
C ASN A 75 -17.44 -6.91 14.80
N PRO A 76 -16.69 -7.23 15.85
CA PRO A 76 -15.72 -8.32 15.84
C PRO A 76 -16.32 -9.71 15.98
N ASP A 77 -17.64 -9.84 16.15
CA ASP A 77 -18.35 -11.13 15.98
C ASP A 77 -18.56 -11.52 14.50
N GLY A 78 -18.20 -10.64 13.57
CA GLY A 78 -18.32 -10.85 12.13
C GLY A 78 -19.69 -10.55 11.55
N SER A 79 -20.68 -10.18 12.36
CA SER A 79 -22.01 -9.79 11.87
C SER A 79 -21.96 -8.51 11.01
N PRO A 80 -22.92 -8.35 10.08
CA PRO A 80 -23.00 -7.15 9.24
C PRO A 80 -23.20 -5.88 10.08
N THR A 81 -22.68 -4.76 9.56
CA THR A 81 -22.85 -3.42 10.13
C THR A 81 -23.58 -2.51 9.15
N ASP A 82 -24.56 -3.06 8.43
CA ASP A 82 -25.21 -2.40 7.30
C ASP A 82 -25.79 -1.02 7.65
N PRO A 83 -25.65 -0.03 6.76
CA PRO A 83 -25.10 -0.12 5.40
C PRO A 83 -23.55 0.02 5.35
N TYR A 84 -22.87 0.03 6.50
CA TYR A 84 -21.45 0.35 6.57
C TYR A 84 -20.56 -0.89 6.45
N LEU A 85 -19.40 -0.72 5.81
CA LEU A 85 -18.36 -1.74 5.74
C LEU A 85 -17.89 -2.09 7.16
N ASN A 86 -18.01 -3.36 7.55
CA ASN A 86 -17.45 -3.87 8.80
C ASN A 86 -15.93 -4.05 8.67
N LEU A 87 -15.16 -3.20 9.38
CA LEU A 87 -13.70 -3.23 9.39
C LEU A 87 -13.11 -4.59 9.84
N TRP A 88 -13.82 -5.33 10.69
CA TRP A 88 -13.41 -6.69 11.08
C TRP A 88 -13.37 -7.62 9.86
N ASN A 89 -14.47 -7.65 9.11
CA ASN A 89 -14.65 -8.51 7.94
C ASN A 89 -13.75 -8.08 6.78
N TYR A 90 -13.55 -6.77 6.59
CA TYR A 90 -12.75 -6.21 5.49
C TYR A 90 -11.31 -6.75 5.43
N ARG A 91 -10.70 -7.04 6.57
CA ARG A 91 -9.33 -7.58 6.67
C ARG A 91 -9.25 -8.90 7.45
N ARG A 92 -10.36 -9.65 7.47
CA ARG A 92 -10.41 -10.98 8.10
C ARG A 92 -9.51 -11.94 7.32
N ILE A 93 -8.49 -12.45 7.99
CA ILE A 93 -7.54 -13.43 7.42
C ILE A 93 -7.90 -14.86 7.77
N LEU A 94 -8.74 -15.04 8.80
CA LEU A 94 -9.24 -16.34 9.21
C LEU A 94 -10.71 -16.21 9.63
N ALA A 95 -11.57 -16.92 8.92
CA ALA A 95 -12.96 -17.16 9.32
C ALA A 95 -13.06 -18.60 9.81
N ARG A 96 -13.33 -18.81 11.10
CA ARG A 96 -13.23 -20.14 11.73
C ARG A 96 -14.17 -21.17 11.09
N ASP A 97 -15.31 -20.71 10.57
CA ASP A 97 -16.35 -21.54 9.96
C ASP A 97 -15.91 -22.13 8.60
N ASN A 98 -14.79 -21.68 8.03
CA ASN A 98 -14.16 -22.29 6.86
C ASN A 98 -13.26 -23.49 7.22
N PHE A 99 -13.13 -23.83 8.50
CA PHE A 99 -12.25 -24.88 9.01
C PHE A 99 -13.02 -25.91 9.84
N THR A 100 -12.40 -27.06 10.10
CA THR A 100 -12.96 -28.09 10.98
C THR A 100 -13.32 -27.49 12.34
N THR A 101 -14.52 -27.80 12.82
CA THR A 101 -15.01 -27.33 14.13
C THR A 101 -13.99 -27.63 15.22
N GLY A 102 -13.63 -26.61 16.00
CA GLY A 102 -12.63 -26.72 17.08
C GLY A 102 -11.19 -26.47 16.66
N ALA A 103 -10.88 -26.36 15.35
CA ALA A 103 -9.52 -26.03 14.88
C ALA A 103 -9.08 -24.62 15.33
N TYR A 104 -10.04 -23.68 15.38
CA TYR A 104 -9.83 -22.31 15.83
C TYR A 104 -10.93 -21.88 16.80
N SER A 105 -10.57 -21.20 17.88
CA SER A 105 -11.51 -20.68 18.86
C SER A 105 -12.32 -19.48 18.36
N GLY A 106 -11.84 -18.79 17.33
CA GLY A 106 -12.40 -17.54 16.84
C GLY A 106 -11.79 -17.12 15.51
N ASP A 107 -12.40 -16.10 14.91
CA ASP A 107 -11.90 -15.44 13.71
C ASP A 107 -10.65 -14.60 14.03
N ILE A 108 -9.86 -14.30 13.01
CA ILE A 108 -8.69 -13.42 13.11
C ILE A 108 -8.78 -12.35 12.02
N SER A 109 -8.64 -11.10 12.43
CA SER A 109 -8.55 -9.96 11.52
C SER A 109 -7.20 -9.25 11.66
N THR A 110 -6.68 -8.77 10.52
CA THR A 110 -5.45 -7.98 10.47
C THR A 110 -5.78 -6.51 10.31
N VAL A 111 -5.16 -5.65 11.12
CA VAL A 111 -5.44 -4.22 11.11
C VAL A 111 -4.39 -3.51 10.30
N ASN A 112 -4.81 -3.06 9.12
CA ASN A 112 -4.13 -2.10 8.26
C ASN A 112 -5.21 -1.21 7.66
N TRP A 113 -5.54 -0.14 8.39
CA TRP A 113 -6.68 0.74 8.15
C TRP A 113 -6.23 2.21 8.09
N PRO A 114 -7.06 3.09 7.51
CA PRO A 114 -6.80 4.53 7.54
C PRO A 114 -6.56 5.09 8.96
N GLN A 115 -7.17 4.51 9.98
CA GLN A 115 -7.06 4.94 11.38
C GLN A 115 -5.68 4.70 12.00
N ASN A 116 -4.83 3.83 11.43
CA ASN A 116 -3.46 3.62 11.88
C ASN A 116 -2.39 3.92 10.82
N ASP A 117 -2.76 4.67 9.78
CA ASP A 117 -1.81 5.25 8.84
C ASP A 117 -1.04 6.40 9.52
N TYR A 118 0.27 6.23 9.69
CA TYR A 118 1.13 7.22 10.33
C TYR A 118 1.60 8.29 9.34
N THR A 119 1.26 9.55 9.61
CA THR A 119 1.49 10.70 8.72
C THR A 119 2.39 11.79 9.33
N LEU A 120 2.88 11.62 10.56
CA LEU A 120 3.65 12.68 11.24
C LEU A 120 5.16 12.65 10.90
N GLY A 121 5.57 11.86 9.91
CA GLY A 121 6.97 11.75 9.49
C GLY A 121 7.19 10.68 8.43
N ASN A 122 8.41 10.61 7.90
CA ASN A 122 8.79 9.65 6.86
C ASN A 122 9.94 8.73 7.35
N LEU A 123 10.13 7.60 6.66
CA LEU A 123 11.19 6.62 7.00
C LEU A 123 12.34 6.61 5.98
N ILE A 124 12.27 7.44 4.95
CA ILE A 124 13.12 7.32 3.75
C ILE A 124 14.01 8.54 3.65
N GLY A 125 15.33 8.34 3.68
CA GLY A 125 16.26 9.47 3.68
C GLY A 125 16.67 9.95 5.07
N VAL A 126 16.01 9.45 6.12
CA VAL A 126 16.19 9.90 7.50
C VAL A 126 17.31 9.15 8.22
N THR A 127 17.76 9.73 9.33
CA THR A 127 18.71 9.10 10.24
C THR A 127 18.08 7.91 10.98
N LYS A 128 18.92 7.01 11.52
CA LYS A 128 18.45 5.89 12.35
C LYS A 128 17.59 6.37 13.53
N LYS A 129 17.97 7.48 14.17
CA LYS A 129 17.23 8.07 15.29
C LYS A 129 15.83 8.53 14.88
N GLU A 130 15.69 9.18 13.73
CA GLU A 130 14.39 9.62 13.20
C GLU A 130 13.53 8.42 12.77
N PHE A 131 14.13 7.42 12.14
CA PHE A 131 13.47 6.16 11.80
C PHE A 131 12.88 5.50 13.06
N GLU A 132 13.71 5.30 14.09
CA GLU A 132 13.27 4.70 15.36
C GLU A 132 12.20 5.54 16.04
N HIS A 133 12.33 6.88 16.04
CA HIS A 133 11.33 7.79 16.58
C HIS A 133 9.97 7.62 15.88
N HIS A 134 9.93 7.70 14.55
CA HIS A 134 8.68 7.58 13.79
C HIS A 134 8.07 6.18 13.87
N VAL A 135 8.89 5.12 13.85
CA VAL A 135 8.39 3.75 14.05
C VAL A 135 7.78 3.60 15.45
N ASN A 136 8.43 4.11 16.50
CA ASN A 136 7.90 4.05 17.86
C ASN A 136 6.57 4.82 17.99
N ARG A 137 6.48 6.00 17.39
CA ARG A 137 5.23 6.78 17.32
C ARG A 137 4.12 6.05 16.57
N ALA A 138 4.42 5.40 15.44
CA ALA A 138 3.45 4.60 14.69
C ALA A 138 3.00 3.34 15.45
N ARG A 139 3.89 2.74 16.24
CA ARG A 139 3.55 1.65 17.17
C ARG A 139 2.57 2.13 18.23
N GLN A 140 2.82 3.31 18.82
CA GLN A 140 1.91 3.93 19.78
C GLN A 140 0.54 4.27 19.17
N LEU A 141 0.49 4.75 17.92
CA LEU A 141 -0.77 4.95 17.19
C LEU A 141 -1.55 3.64 17.05
N SER A 142 -0.89 2.56 16.64
CA SER A 142 -1.55 1.26 16.40
C SER A 142 -2.07 0.63 17.69
N LEU A 143 -1.29 0.71 18.78
CA LEU A 143 -1.72 0.31 20.11
C LEU A 143 -2.87 1.20 20.63
N SER A 144 -2.84 2.50 20.32
CA SER A 144 -3.91 3.43 20.68
C SER A 144 -5.21 3.14 19.95
N LEU A 145 -5.15 2.80 18.66
CA LEU A 145 -6.31 2.31 17.92
C LEU A 145 -6.87 1.04 18.55
N PHE A 146 -6.02 0.05 18.84
CA PHE A 146 -6.46 -1.18 19.49
C PHE A 146 -7.12 -0.93 20.85
N HIS A 147 -6.50 -0.10 21.69
CA HIS A 147 -7.06 0.27 22.99
C HIS A 147 -8.38 1.02 22.84
N TRP A 148 -8.48 1.95 21.88
CA TRP A 148 -9.72 2.67 21.58
C TRP A 148 -10.85 1.72 21.16
N LEU A 149 -10.55 0.69 20.35
CA LEU A 149 -11.51 -0.36 20.00
C LEU A 149 -12.00 -1.11 21.25
N GLN A 150 -11.11 -1.37 22.21
CA GLN A 150 -11.47 -2.07 23.45
C GLN A 150 -12.33 -1.24 24.41
N THR A 151 -12.17 0.09 24.43
CA THR A 151 -12.70 0.94 25.51
C THR A 151 -13.74 1.96 25.07
N GLU A 152 -13.62 2.53 23.87
CA GLU A 152 -14.36 3.73 23.46
C GLU A 152 -15.11 3.59 22.13
N ALA A 153 -14.74 2.62 21.27
CA ALA A 153 -15.39 2.44 19.98
C ALA A 153 -16.90 2.18 20.14
N PRO A 154 -17.77 2.90 19.40
CA PRO A 154 -19.21 2.74 19.51
C PRO A 154 -19.64 1.35 19.03
N ARG A 155 -20.65 0.80 19.69
CA ARG A 155 -21.19 -0.54 19.40
C ARG A 155 -22.61 -0.46 18.81
N PRO A 156 -23.00 -1.44 17.98
CA PRO A 156 -24.38 -1.53 17.47
C PRO A 156 -25.46 -1.58 18.56
N ASP A 157 -25.14 -2.13 19.73
CA ASP A 157 -26.05 -2.21 20.89
C ASP A 157 -26.11 -0.92 21.73
N GLY A 158 -25.54 0.19 21.23
CA GLY A 158 -25.53 1.49 21.90
C GLY A 158 -24.48 1.62 23.02
N LYS A 159 -23.71 0.56 23.31
CA LYS A 159 -22.59 0.59 24.26
C LYS A 159 -21.30 1.08 23.59
N GLN A 160 -20.20 1.06 24.34
CA GLN A 160 -18.87 1.40 23.85
C GLN A 160 -17.87 0.32 24.26
N GLY A 161 -16.84 0.14 23.44
CA GLY A 161 -15.70 -0.72 23.71
C GLY A 161 -15.96 -2.22 23.56
N TRP A 162 -14.98 -2.91 23.01
CA TRP A 162 -14.94 -4.36 22.82
C TRP A 162 -13.86 -4.99 23.72
N PRO A 163 -14.12 -5.15 25.03
CA PRO A 163 -13.10 -5.63 25.99
C PRO A 163 -12.58 -7.03 25.67
N GLY A 164 -13.35 -7.85 24.95
CA GLY A 164 -12.94 -9.18 24.53
C GLY A 164 -11.93 -9.21 23.38
N LEU A 165 -11.59 -8.08 22.76
CA LEU A 165 -10.56 -8.04 21.72
C LEU A 165 -9.19 -8.36 22.30
N ARG A 166 -8.39 -9.14 21.58
CA ARG A 166 -7.05 -9.54 22.02
C ARG A 166 -6.07 -9.52 20.86
N LEU A 167 -4.89 -8.95 21.12
CA LEU A 167 -3.77 -8.98 20.16
C LEU A 167 -3.25 -10.40 19.99
N ARG A 168 -3.07 -10.82 18.74
CA ARG A 168 -2.56 -12.14 18.36
C ARG A 168 -1.05 -12.13 18.17
N LYS A 169 -0.35 -12.09 19.31
CA LYS A 169 1.13 -12.12 19.41
C LYS A 169 1.74 -13.35 18.71
N ASP A 170 1.06 -14.48 18.80
CA ASP A 170 1.42 -15.74 18.14
C ASP A 170 1.37 -15.65 16.61
N ILE A 171 0.42 -14.88 16.06
CA ILE A 171 0.30 -14.65 14.61
C ILE A 171 1.36 -13.64 14.13
N MET A 172 1.59 -12.57 14.90
CA MET A 172 2.58 -11.56 14.52
C MET A 172 4.03 -11.98 14.81
N GLY A 173 4.22 -12.92 15.74
CA GLY A 173 5.54 -13.38 16.20
C GLY A 173 6.32 -12.30 16.93
N THR A 174 5.63 -11.46 17.71
CA THR A 174 6.18 -10.32 18.47
C THR A 174 5.53 -10.22 19.85
N GLU A 175 6.29 -9.75 20.84
CA GLU A 175 5.81 -9.65 22.23
C GLU A 175 4.73 -8.59 22.43
N ASP A 176 4.72 -7.57 21.57
CA ASP A 176 3.76 -6.47 21.59
C ASP A 176 2.53 -6.72 20.71
N GLY A 177 2.51 -7.78 19.88
CA GLY A 177 1.42 -8.11 18.97
C GLY A 177 1.34 -7.22 17.72
N LEU A 178 2.35 -6.40 17.44
CA LEU A 178 2.48 -5.60 16.21
C LEU A 178 3.39 -6.30 15.19
N ALA A 179 3.35 -5.88 13.94
CA ALA A 179 4.21 -6.39 12.88
C ALA A 179 5.70 -6.17 13.20
N LYS A 180 6.54 -7.11 12.76
CA LYS A 180 8.01 -7.05 12.91
C LYS A 180 8.63 -5.84 12.23
N TYR A 181 7.98 -5.30 11.20
CA TYR A 181 8.44 -4.16 10.44
C TYR A 181 7.23 -3.34 9.92
N PRO A 182 7.33 -2.01 9.78
CA PRO A 182 6.26 -1.20 9.21
C PRO A 182 5.92 -1.62 7.79
N TYR A 183 4.63 -1.54 7.45
CA TYR A 183 4.15 -1.60 6.08
C TYR A 183 4.40 -0.25 5.39
N ILE A 184 5.40 -0.20 4.51
CA ILE A 184 5.85 1.02 3.83
C ILE A 184 5.31 1.04 2.38
N ARG A 185 4.65 2.15 2.00
CA ARG A 185 4.03 2.36 0.67
C ARG A 185 4.97 3.03 -0.35
N GLU A 186 6.01 3.72 0.12
CA GLU A 186 7.00 4.40 -0.71
C GLU A 186 8.37 3.75 -0.55
N ALA A 187 9.24 3.90 -1.55
CA ALA A 187 10.63 3.46 -1.48
C ALA A 187 11.56 4.53 -2.07
N ARG A 188 12.86 4.44 -1.77
CA ARG A 188 13.85 5.15 -2.60
C ARG A 188 13.74 4.59 -4.02
N ARG A 189 13.51 5.47 -5.00
CA ARG A 189 13.45 5.09 -6.41
C ARG A 189 14.77 5.38 -7.12
N ILE A 190 15.11 4.55 -8.08
CA ILE A 190 16.25 4.81 -8.96
C ILE A 190 15.94 6.00 -9.88
N LYS A 191 16.99 6.70 -10.33
CA LYS A 191 16.90 7.53 -11.54
C LYS A 191 17.00 6.59 -12.74
N ALA A 192 15.86 6.18 -13.26
CA ALA A 192 15.77 5.20 -14.34
C ALA A 192 16.00 5.82 -15.73
N HIS A 193 16.34 4.98 -16.72
CA HIS A 193 16.38 5.37 -18.12
C HIS A 193 15.01 5.78 -18.66
N PHE A 194 13.94 5.18 -18.14
CA PHE A 194 12.56 5.58 -18.41
C PHE A 194 11.81 5.78 -17.10
N THR A 195 11.13 6.93 -16.95
CA THR A 195 10.25 7.20 -15.81
C THR A 195 8.81 7.12 -16.27
N ILE A 196 8.04 6.25 -15.62
CA ILE A 196 6.61 6.09 -15.90
C ILE A 196 5.85 7.27 -15.30
N LEU A 197 5.35 8.14 -16.17
CA LEU A 197 4.48 9.28 -15.84
C LEU A 197 2.98 8.93 -15.87
N GLU A 198 2.16 9.74 -15.22
CA GLU A 198 0.71 9.61 -15.16
C GLU A 198 0.07 9.58 -16.55
N GLU A 199 0.59 10.35 -17.51
CA GLU A 199 0.09 10.34 -18.89
C GLU A 199 0.20 9.00 -19.59
N HIS A 200 0.95 8.04 -19.04
CA HIS A 200 1.01 6.70 -19.59
C HIS A 200 -0.15 5.82 -19.11
N VAL A 201 -0.75 6.09 -17.95
CA VAL A 201 -1.65 5.14 -17.29
C VAL A 201 -2.91 5.77 -16.66
N GLY A 202 -2.89 7.04 -16.25
CA GLY A 202 -4.04 7.71 -15.65
C GLY A 202 -5.13 7.96 -16.69
N GLN A 203 -6.35 7.50 -16.46
CA GLN A 203 -7.43 7.47 -17.46
C GLN A 203 -7.73 8.86 -18.05
N ALA A 204 -7.89 9.87 -17.19
CA ALA A 204 -8.17 11.24 -17.63
C ALA A 204 -6.99 11.88 -18.36
N ASN A 205 -5.78 11.76 -17.81
CA ASN A 205 -4.58 12.34 -18.43
C ASN A 205 -4.25 11.66 -19.77
N ARG A 206 -4.55 10.37 -19.91
CA ARG A 206 -4.42 9.62 -21.16
C ARG A 206 -5.28 10.18 -22.28
N VAL A 207 -6.53 10.53 -21.99
CA VAL A 207 -7.43 11.18 -22.95
C VAL A 207 -6.91 12.57 -23.34
N GLN A 208 -6.36 13.35 -22.40
CA GLN A 208 -5.80 14.68 -22.69
C GLN A 208 -4.58 14.62 -23.62
N VAL A 209 -3.69 13.63 -23.42
CA VAL A 209 -2.43 13.53 -24.17
C VAL A 209 -2.59 12.79 -25.49
N ALA A 210 -3.39 11.72 -25.54
CA ALA A 210 -3.51 10.85 -26.73
C ALA A 210 -4.83 11.04 -27.50
N GLY A 211 -5.76 11.86 -27.00
CA GLY A 211 -7.09 12.05 -27.58
C GLY A 211 -8.10 10.99 -27.13
N ALA A 212 -9.39 11.22 -27.45
CA ALA A 212 -10.51 10.43 -26.94
C ALA A 212 -10.49 8.95 -27.32
N GLU A 213 -9.95 8.59 -28.49
CA GLU A 213 -9.91 7.20 -28.94
C GLU A 213 -8.67 6.47 -28.40
N ALA A 214 -7.46 6.97 -28.69
CA ALA A 214 -6.23 6.34 -28.23
C ALA A 214 -6.05 6.41 -26.70
N GLY A 215 -6.64 7.40 -26.05
CA GLY A 215 -6.67 7.54 -24.59
C GLY A 215 -7.52 6.52 -23.84
N LYS A 216 -8.28 5.66 -24.53
CA LYS A 216 -9.00 4.53 -23.90
C LYS A 216 -8.07 3.42 -23.42
N LYS A 217 -6.80 3.42 -23.85
CA LYS A 217 -5.78 2.43 -23.47
C LYS A 217 -4.56 3.13 -22.88
N ALA A 218 -3.87 2.43 -21.96
CA ALA A 218 -2.58 2.88 -21.47
C ALA A 218 -1.55 2.99 -22.60
N ALA A 219 -0.42 3.64 -22.32
CA ALA A 219 0.72 3.67 -23.23
C ALA A 219 1.14 2.25 -23.61
N ASN A 220 1.46 2.04 -24.88
CA ASN A 220 2.15 0.83 -25.30
C ASN A 220 3.65 1.01 -25.14
N PHE A 221 4.29 0.08 -24.43
CA PHE A 221 5.73 0.02 -24.23
C PHE A 221 6.31 -1.13 -25.04
N TYR A 222 7.15 -0.81 -26.03
CA TYR A 222 7.82 -1.81 -26.87
C TYR A 222 8.71 -2.76 -26.04
N ASP A 223 9.23 -2.25 -24.92
CA ASP A 223 10.08 -2.95 -23.97
C ASP A 223 9.31 -3.44 -22.73
N SER A 224 8.00 -3.70 -22.86
CA SER A 224 7.21 -4.25 -21.75
C SER A 224 7.74 -5.61 -21.28
N VAL A 225 7.84 -5.77 -19.97
CA VAL A 225 8.30 -6.97 -19.27
C VAL A 225 7.32 -7.41 -18.17
N GLY A 226 6.12 -6.85 -18.16
CA GLY A 226 5.09 -7.18 -17.17
C GLY A 226 3.83 -6.37 -17.42
N VAL A 227 2.76 -6.69 -16.69
CA VAL A 227 1.49 -5.95 -16.74
C VAL A 227 0.97 -5.69 -15.32
N GLY A 228 0.09 -4.70 -15.21
CA GLY A 228 -0.55 -4.38 -13.95
C GLY A 228 -1.88 -3.68 -14.15
N TYR A 229 -2.71 -3.72 -13.11
CA TYR A 229 -3.91 -2.90 -13.03
C TYR A 229 -4.24 -2.64 -11.56
N TYR A 230 -4.29 -1.35 -11.22
CA TYR A 230 -4.80 -0.85 -9.95
C TYR A 230 -5.09 0.63 -10.08
N HIS A 231 -6.03 1.17 -9.30
CA HIS A 231 -6.24 2.62 -9.22
C HIS A 231 -4.93 3.35 -8.88
N ILE A 232 -4.80 4.60 -9.31
CA ILE A 232 -3.76 5.46 -8.71
C ILE A 232 -4.30 5.86 -7.35
N ASP A 233 -3.81 5.20 -6.31
CA ASP A 233 -4.23 5.34 -4.91
C ASP A 233 -3.02 5.74 -4.05
N LEU A 234 -3.01 6.99 -3.59
CA LEU A 234 -2.03 7.53 -2.65
C LEU A 234 -2.70 7.82 -1.32
N HIS A 235 -2.14 7.24 -0.27
CA HIS A 235 -2.56 7.52 1.10
C HIS A 235 -2.11 8.92 1.55
N PRO A 236 -2.72 9.49 2.62
CA PRO A 236 -2.28 10.74 3.18
C PRO A 236 -0.79 10.74 3.49
N SER A 237 -0.17 11.90 3.36
CA SER A 237 1.28 11.99 3.31
C SER A 237 1.89 12.70 4.51
N SER A 238 3.21 12.53 4.68
CA SER A 238 4.03 13.26 5.65
C SER A 238 4.06 14.77 5.43
N ARG A 239 3.58 15.24 4.28
CA ARG A 239 3.50 16.66 3.91
C ARG A 239 2.05 17.16 3.85
N ARG A 240 1.18 16.54 4.66
CA ARG A 240 -0.19 16.99 4.90
C ARG A 240 -1.08 16.95 3.65
N GLN A 241 -0.73 16.15 2.65
CA GLN A 241 -1.65 15.90 1.53
C GLN A 241 -2.62 14.81 1.95
N ASN A 242 -3.90 15.00 1.65
CA ASN A 242 -4.91 13.95 1.85
C ASN A 242 -4.81 12.92 0.72
N TYR A 243 -5.76 11.97 0.66
CA TYR A 243 -5.82 10.97 -0.38
C TYR A 243 -5.80 11.57 -1.79
N ILE A 244 -5.17 10.84 -2.70
CA ILE A 244 -5.32 11.02 -4.14
C ILE A 244 -5.73 9.66 -4.69
N ASP A 245 -7.02 9.50 -5.07
CA ASP A 245 -7.54 8.30 -5.71
C ASP A 245 -8.23 8.64 -7.03
N PHE A 246 -7.72 8.09 -8.13
CA PHE A 246 -8.38 8.17 -9.42
C PHE A 246 -8.09 6.95 -10.30
N ALA A 247 -8.91 6.79 -11.34
CA ALA A 247 -8.83 5.64 -12.23
C ALA A 247 -7.54 5.64 -13.06
N SER A 248 -6.91 4.47 -13.11
CA SER A 248 -5.89 4.13 -14.11
C SER A 248 -6.49 3.23 -15.19
N LEU A 249 -5.75 3.05 -16.27
CA LEU A 249 -6.00 2.06 -17.30
C LEU A 249 -5.12 0.84 -17.04
N PRO A 250 -5.56 -0.38 -17.41
CA PRO A 250 -4.71 -1.55 -17.39
C PRO A 250 -3.42 -1.30 -18.21
N PHE A 251 -2.25 -1.53 -17.60
CA PHE A 251 -0.97 -1.01 -18.08
C PHE A 251 0.13 -2.05 -18.20
N GLN A 252 1.21 -1.66 -18.88
CA GLN A 252 2.43 -2.44 -19.10
C GLN A 252 3.58 -1.90 -18.24
N ILE A 253 4.55 -2.74 -17.89
CA ILE A 253 5.72 -2.38 -17.10
C ILE A 253 6.95 -2.34 -18.03
N PRO A 254 7.49 -1.16 -18.39
CA PRO A 254 8.63 -1.06 -19.31
C PRO A 254 9.95 -1.43 -18.65
N LEU A 255 10.79 -2.21 -19.35
CA LEU A 255 12.14 -2.58 -18.91
C LEU A 255 13.01 -1.35 -18.61
N GLY A 256 12.82 -0.25 -19.36
CA GLY A 256 13.52 1.00 -19.10
C GLY A 256 13.33 1.57 -17.69
N ALA A 257 12.23 1.23 -17.00
CA ALA A 257 11.99 1.63 -15.62
C ALA A 257 12.84 0.85 -14.60
N PHE A 258 13.46 -0.26 -15.01
CA PHE A 258 14.30 -1.09 -14.14
C PHE A 258 15.78 -0.70 -14.25
N LEU A 259 16.17 0.04 -15.29
CA LEU A 259 17.58 0.32 -15.60
C LEU A 259 18.00 1.67 -15.01
N PRO A 260 18.93 1.73 -14.03
CA PRO A 260 19.44 2.99 -13.50
C PRO A 260 20.36 3.70 -14.50
N LYS A 261 20.31 5.03 -14.57
CA LYS A 261 21.18 5.83 -15.45
C LYS A 261 22.68 5.76 -15.11
N ARG A 262 23.03 5.45 -13.86
CA ARG A 262 24.40 5.56 -13.32
C ARG A 262 25.07 4.21 -13.08
N MET A 263 24.29 3.17 -12.80
CA MET A 263 24.80 1.88 -12.34
C MET A 263 24.31 0.79 -13.28
N GLU A 264 25.18 -0.17 -13.60
CA GLU A 264 24.88 -1.27 -14.52
C GLU A 264 24.61 -2.61 -13.81
N ASN A 265 24.93 -2.69 -12.52
CA ASN A 265 24.90 -3.92 -11.70
C ASN A 265 23.97 -3.82 -10.47
N LEU A 266 23.04 -2.86 -10.46
CA LEU A 266 22.03 -2.70 -9.41
C LEU A 266 20.67 -2.58 -10.07
N LEU A 267 19.75 -3.47 -9.74
CA LEU A 267 18.39 -3.47 -10.28
C LEU A 267 17.35 -3.29 -9.16
N PRO A 268 16.36 -2.39 -9.31
CA PRO A 268 15.19 -2.34 -8.44
C PRO A 268 14.34 -3.60 -8.66
N ALA A 269 13.71 -4.11 -7.60
CA ALA A 269 12.92 -5.35 -7.64
C ALA A 269 11.55 -5.21 -6.94
N CYS A 270 11.13 -3.98 -6.65
CA CYS A 270 9.83 -3.68 -6.03
C CYS A 270 9.42 -2.21 -6.33
N LYS A 271 8.91 -1.49 -5.34
CA LYS A 271 8.50 -0.06 -5.36
C LYS A 271 9.60 0.94 -5.77
N ASN A 272 10.82 0.47 -6.02
CA ASN A 272 12.01 1.28 -6.27
C ASN A 272 12.35 1.49 -7.76
N ILE A 273 11.49 1.05 -8.68
CA ILE A 273 11.60 1.29 -10.13
C ILE A 273 11.38 2.77 -10.50
N GLY A 274 11.60 3.11 -11.78
CA GLY A 274 11.36 4.42 -12.35
C GLY A 274 9.88 4.80 -12.44
N THR A 275 9.28 5.22 -11.33
CA THR A 275 7.93 5.79 -11.24
C THR A 275 7.95 7.18 -10.60
N THR A 276 6.90 7.97 -10.83
CA THR A 276 6.65 9.22 -10.10
C THR A 276 5.93 8.92 -8.79
N HIS A 277 5.77 9.91 -7.90
CA HIS A 277 4.93 9.76 -6.71
C HIS A 277 3.50 9.36 -7.11
N ILE A 278 2.96 9.96 -8.18
CA ILE A 278 1.63 9.69 -8.71
C ILE A 278 1.54 8.26 -9.24
N THR A 279 2.39 7.88 -10.21
CA THR A 279 2.29 6.54 -10.82
C THR A 279 2.67 5.43 -9.86
N ASN A 280 3.52 5.70 -8.87
CA ASN A 280 3.80 4.72 -7.82
C ASN A 280 2.51 4.18 -7.20
N GLY A 281 1.47 5.01 -7.02
CA GLY A 281 0.17 4.60 -6.47
C GLY A 281 -0.48 3.37 -7.12
N CYS A 282 -0.25 3.14 -8.41
CA CYS A 282 -0.75 1.95 -9.11
C CYS A 282 0.32 0.87 -9.36
N TYR A 283 1.61 1.20 -9.31
CA TYR A 283 2.71 0.24 -9.48
C TYR A 283 3.19 -0.41 -8.16
N ARG A 284 2.83 0.17 -7.00
CA ARG A 284 3.23 -0.29 -5.65
C ARG A 284 2.32 -1.36 -5.03
N LEU A 285 1.49 -2.02 -5.82
CA LEU A 285 0.59 -3.06 -5.31
C LEU A 285 1.28 -4.41 -5.41
N HIS A 286 1.08 -5.28 -4.42
CA HIS A 286 1.80 -6.54 -4.30
C HIS A 286 1.83 -7.39 -5.58
N PRO A 287 0.74 -7.54 -6.36
CA PRO A 287 0.81 -8.28 -7.63
C PRO A 287 1.76 -7.64 -8.65
N VAL A 288 1.77 -6.31 -8.75
CA VAL A 288 2.65 -5.57 -9.66
C VAL A 288 4.10 -5.64 -9.16
N GLU A 289 4.32 -5.52 -7.84
CA GLU A 289 5.65 -5.67 -7.24
C GLU A 289 6.22 -7.08 -7.43
N TRP A 290 5.40 -8.12 -7.33
CA TRP A 290 5.82 -9.48 -7.66
C TRP A 290 6.23 -9.59 -9.11
N SER A 291 5.42 -9.08 -10.04
CA SER A 291 5.78 -9.05 -11.46
C SER A 291 7.10 -8.31 -11.72
N ILE A 292 7.35 -7.18 -11.04
CA ILE A 292 8.63 -6.46 -11.11
C ILE A 292 9.78 -7.36 -10.65
N GLY A 293 9.66 -7.99 -9.47
CA GLY A 293 10.68 -8.86 -8.91
C GLY A 293 10.99 -10.09 -9.78
N GLU A 294 9.95 -10.73 -10.32
CA GLU A 294 10.06 -11.86 -11.25
C GLU A 294 10.81 -11.44 -12.52
N SER A 295 10.39 -10.35 -13.15
CA SER A 295 11.01 -9.86 -14.38
C SER A 295 12.46 -9.42 -14.17
N VAL A 296 12.81 -8.89 -13.00
CA VAL A 296 14.19 -8.57 -12.62
C VAL A 296 15.02 -9.84 -12.43
N GLY A 297 14.49 -10.85 -11.75
CA GLY A 297 15.15 -12.14 -11.60
C GLY A 297 15.44 -12.80 -12.96
N LEU A 298 14.46 -12.79 -13.86
CA LEU A 298 14.60 -13.30 -15.21
C LEU A 298 15.60 -12.49 -16.05
N LEU A 299 15.62 -11.17 -15.91
CA LEU A 299 16.60 -10.30 -16.57
C LEU A 299 18.02 -10.64 -16.14
N VAL A 300 18.26 -10.85 -14.85
CA VAL A 300 19.58 -11.25 -14.33
C VAL A 300 20.00 -12.60 -14.92
N VAL A 301 19.12 -13.59 -14.91
CA VAL A 301 19.41 -14.93 -15.47
C VAL A 301 19.74 -14.83 -16.97
N TYR A 302 18.94 -14.08 -17.73
CA TYR A 302 19.14 -13.91 -19.16
C TYR A 302 20.45 -13.17 -19.47
N ALA A 303 20.73 -12.08 -18.75
CA ALA A 303 21.93 -11.27 -18.92
C ALA A 303 23.19 -12.11 -18.66
N LEU A 304 23.23 -12.84 -17.53
CA LEU A 304 24.36 -13.71 -17.18
C LEU A 304 24.59 -14.82 -18.21
N LYS A 305 23.53 -15.50 -18.66
CA LYS A 305 23.65 -16.59 -19.67
C LYS A 305 24.21 -16.11 -21.00
N ASN A 306 23.95 -14.86 -21.37
CA ASN A 306 24.37 -14.29 -22.65
C ASN A 306 25.61 -13.39 -22.53
N SER A 307 26.24 -13.32 -21.35
CA SER A 307 27.36 -12.41 -21.07
C SER A 307 27.05 -10.94 -21.41
N LEU A 308 25.83 -10.51 -21.09
CA LEU A 308 25.34 -9.14 -21.30
C LEU A 308 25.20 -8.42 -19.96
N ILE A 309 25.29 -7.09 -19.99
CA ILE A 309 24.73 -6.26 -18.92
C ILE A 309 23.23 -6.01 -19.19
N PRO A 310 22.39 -5.78 -18.16
CA PRO A 310 20.95 -5.55 -18.33
C PRO A 310 20.60 -4.45 -19.36
N TYR A 311 21.46 -3.44 -19.47
CA TYR A 311 21.29 -2.35 -20.42
C TYR A 311 21.31 -2.80 -21.90
N GLN A 312 22.23 -3.70 -22.25
CA GLN A 312 22.37 -4.23 -23.60
C GLN A 312 21.16 -5.08 -24.04
N VAL A 313 20.47 -5.69 -23.07
CA VAL A 313 19.23 -6.44 -23.33
C VAL A 313 18.15 -5.53 -23.90
N ARG A 314 18.03 -4.29 -23.38
CA ARG A 314 17.03 -3.33 -23.85
C ARG A 314 17.42 -2.62 -25.15
N GLU A 315 18.69 -2.27 -25.32
CA GLU A 315 19.13 -1.50 -26.50
C GLU A 315 19.06 -2.29 -27.80
N GLY A 316 19.37 -3.59 -27.77
CA GLY A 316 19.31 -4.44 -28.95
C GLY A 316 17.89 -4.93 -29.21
N LYS A 317 17.25 -4.52 -30.31
CA LYS A 317 15.89 -4.97 -30.68
C LYS A 317 15.76 -6.51 -30.69
N ASP A 318 16.73 -7.20 -31.27
CA ASP A 318 16.73 -8.67 -31.33
C ASP A 318 16.96 -9.30 -29.95
N MET A 319 17.77 -8.66 -29.09
CA MET A 319 18.02 -9.14 -27.74
C MET A 319 16.80 -8.94 -26.84
N LEU A 320 16.15 -7.79 -26.96
CA LEU A 320 14.91 -7.48 -26.25
C LEU A 320 13.81 -8.46 -26.64
N ALA A 321 13.63 -8.73 -27.93
CA ALA A 321 12.64 -9.69 -28.42
C ALA A 321 12.90 -11.10 -27.84
N LYS A 322 14.14 -11.59 -27.92
CA LYS A 322 14.54 -12.88 -27.34
C LYS A 322 14.34 -12.93 -25.81
N PHE A 323 14.61 -11.84 -25.11
CA PHE A 323 14.36 -11.74 -23.67
C PHE A 323 12.85 -11.76 -23.37
N GLN A 324 12.04 -11.03 -24.13
CA GLN A 324 10.59 -11.02 -23.98
C GLN A 324 9.98 -12.41 -24.27
N ASP A 325 10.48 -13.13 -25.27
CA ASP A 325 10.07 -14.51 -25.54
C ASP A 325 10.47 -15.45 -24.40
N PHE A 326 11.68 -15.26 -23.85
CA PHE A 326 12.12 -16.00 -22.67
C PHE A 326 11.18 -15.77 -21.47
N ILE A 327 10.88 -14.53 -21.08
CA ILE A 327 10.03 -14.30 -19.90
C ILE A 327 8.58 -14.76 -20.12
N ARG A 328 8.05 -14.64 -21.34
CA ARG A 328 6.73 -15.21 -21.69
C ARG A 328 6.71 -16.72 -21.56
N SER A 329 7.80 -17.41 -21.94
CA SER A 329 7.93 -18.86 -21.74
C SER A 329 7.93 -19.27 -20.27
N GLN A 330 8.23 -18.34 -19.35
CA GLN A 330 8.16 -18.55 -17.90
C GLN A 330 6.79 -18.16 -17.31
N GLY A 331 5.82 -17.76 -18.14
CA GLY A 331 4.48 -17.38 -17.71
C GLY A 331 4.26 -15.89 -17.46
N VAL A 332 5.28 -15.03 -17.67
CA VAL A 332 5.13 -13.58 -17.50
C VAL A 332 4.34 -12.98 -18.67
N GLU A 333 3.21 -12.36 -18.36
CA GLU A 333 2.45 -11.58 -19.33
C GLU A 333 3.12 -10.22 -19.57
N THR A 334 3.51 -9.95 -20.82
CA THR A 334 4.14 -8.67 -21.20
C THR A 334 3.17 -7.69 -21.85
N GLN A 335 1.93 -8.10 -22.12
CA GLN A 335 0.92 -7.26 -22.76
C GLN A 335 -0.45 -7.62 -22.21
N TRP A 336 -1.30 -6.61 -22.02
CA TRP A 336 -2.70 -6.86 -21.68
C TRP A 336 -3.45 -7.32 -22.93
N LYS A 337 -4.03 -8.53 -22.85
CA LYS A 337 -4.96 -9.06 -23.84
C LYS A 337 -6.20 -8.15 -23.87
N SER A 338 -6.51 -7.63 -25.05
CA SER A 338 -7.62 -6.71 -25.31
C SER A 338 -8.98 -7.35 -25.16
#